data_AF-A0A9D9XFC0-F1
#
_entry.id   AF-A0A9D9XFC0-F1
#
_cell.length_a   1.000
_cell.length_b   1.000
_cell.length_c   1.000
_cell.angle_alpha   90.00
_cell.angle_beta   90.00
_cell.angle_gamma   90.00
#
_symmetry.space_group_name_H-M   'P 1'
#
loop_
_entity.id
_entity.type
_entity.pdbx_description
1 polymer ?
#
loop_
_entity_poly.entity_id
_entity_poly.type
_entity_poly.pdbx_seq_one_letter_code
_entity_poly.pdbx_strand_id
1 'polypeptide(L)'
;MGIAETANLGALKIVQRFKDISIYAPRWINDERLYFALGDPGDLLGRHNGMHTVINRDGSGALQLNESVWRLLDDGSDDVIVSKATRNNTDGAVNSVELFRMDTHTMRRTALLDDLQPRNVTNWVFDKDNQPRYAYATEDDATIVHYRKPGQSKWAEVSRFKFYDPKAFSPAFIDGTGQTYVTMNDPEGFAALYRFDPDARQVASEPTFEVKGFDIRAAPVFESTTRRLLGFQYESDAPGTYWFDEKMLAIQAIVDKKLPATINALNCAGKDENRVCVVRSGSDQQPSKFYLFQPERNEWTVVGETRPWINPRKMARVDFHRFQARDGLSIPVYVTTPTDGASGPRPAVVLIHGGPNVRGGHWVWNPQAQFLASRGYLVIEADYRGSTGYGFKHFQAGWKQWGLAMQDDIADATNWAIAKGFADKNRIAIGGASYGGYATLMGLIKNPELFRCGFEWAGVTDIDLRFSVTWSDASDRILRYDLRTLMGDPEKDAAQFQATSPLRLHKHLTQPLLLGYGASDRRVPLVHGTKLRDEVMKHNDHVEWVAYDLEGHGWALTKNNIDWWTRVEKFLERNMQR
;
A
#
# COMPACT_ATOMS: atom_id res chain seq x y z
N MET A 1 -24.17 1.41 -6.92
CA MET A 1 -24.13 2.21 -5.68
C MET A 1 -25.53 2.33 -5.12
N GLY A 2 -25.67 2.25 -3.80
CA GLY A 2 -26.92 2.59 -3.13
C GLY A 2 -26.64 3.51 -1.95
N ILE A 3 -27.64 4.28 -1.56
CA ILE A 3 -27.65 5.15 -0.38
C ILE A 3 -28.67 4.57 0.60
N ALA A 4 -28.29 4.48 1.87
CA ALA A 4 -29.17 4.05 2.94
C ALA A 4 -29.24 5.15 3.99
N GLU A 5 -30.44 5.43 4.49
CA GLU A 5 -30.62 6.29 5.64
C GLU A 5 -30.07 5.59 6.88
N THR A 6 -29.27 6.30 7.68
CA THR A 6 -28.70 5.74 8.92
C THR A 6 -29.78 5.34 9.93
N ALA A 7 -30.94 6.03 9.92
CA ALA A 7 -32.10 5.69 10.73
C ALA A 7 -32.85 4.42 10.25
N ASN A 8 -32.67 4.00 8.99
CA ASN A 8 -33.30 2.81 8.43
C ASN A 8 -32.40 2.15 7.37
N LEU A 9 -31.45 1.34 7.83
CA LEU A 9 -30.56 0.58 6.94
C LEU A 9 -31.28 -0.53 6.15
N GLY A 10 -32.55 -0.83 6.46
CA GLY A 10 -33.33 -1.85 5.75
C GLY A 10 -33.81 -1.42 4.36
N ALA A 11 -33.83 -0.11 4.08
CA ALA A 11 -34.25 0.44 2.80
C ALA A 11 -33.06 1.03 2.03
N LEU A 12 -32.38 0.18 1.25
CA LEU A 12 -31.34 0.66 0.33
C LEU A 12 -31.98 1.29 -0.92
N LYS A 13 -31.83 2.61 -1.09
CA LYS A 13 -32.17 3.28 -2.34
C LYS A 13 -30.99 3.15 -3.31
N ILE A 14 -31.17 2.38 -4.39
CA ILE A 14 -30.18 2.32 -5.46
C ILE A 14 -30.25 3.63 -6.26
N VAL A 15 -29.24 4.49 -6.11
CA VAL A 15 -29.16 5.76 -6.85
C VAL A 15 -28.51 5.61 -8.21
N GLN A 16 -27.63 4.61 -8.38
CA GLN A 16 -26.96 4.35 -9.65
C GLN A 16 -26.51 2.89 -9.74
N ARG A 17 -26.70 2.26 -10.91
CA ARG A 17 -26.27 0.89 -11.19
C ARG A 17 -25.35 0.85 -12.41
N PHE A 18 -24.28 0.10 -12.29
CA PHE A 18 -23.35 -0.19 -13.38
C PHE A 18 -23.19 -1.70 -13.50
N LYS A 19 -23.12 -2.22 -14.73
CA LYS A 19 -23.00 -3.67 -14.99
C LYS A 19 -21.55 -4.11 -15.15
N ASP A 20 -20.73 -3.30 -15.82
CA ASP A 20 -19.38 -3.70 -16.25
C ASP A 20 -18.28 -2.70 -15.84
N ILE A 21 -18.60 -1.76 -14.94
CA ILE A 21 -17.65 -0.79 -14.41
C ILE A 21 -17.72 -0.76 -12.89
N SER A 22 -16.55 -0.71 -12.25
CA SER A 22 -16.42 -0.67 -10.81
C SER A 22 -16.51 0.76 -10.31
N ILE A 23 -17.10 0.92 -9.12
CA ILE A 23 -17.16 2.21 -8.45
C ILE A 23 -16.09 2.27 -7.38
N TYR A 24 -15.31 3.34 -7.41
CA TYR A 24 -14.20 3.60 -6.51
C TYR A 24 -14.42 4.89 -5.74
N ALA A 25 -13.82 4.94 -4.54
CA ALA A 25 -13.72 6.13 -3.69
C ALA A 25 -15.02 6.96 -3.56
N PRO A 26 -16.18 6.36 -3.23
CA PRO A 26 -17.38 7.14 -2.96
C PRO A 26 -17.13 8.07 -1.77
N ARG A 27 -17.56 9.32 -1.91
CA ARG A 27 -17.45 10.38 -0.88
C ARG A 27 -18.59 11.39 -1.03
N TRP A 28 -19.16 11.81 0.07
CA TRP A 28 -20.13 12.91 0.10
C TRP A 28 -19.40 14.24 -0.07
N ILE A 29 -19.82 15.05 -1.04
CA ILE A 29 -19.41 16.45 -1.16
C ILE A 29 -20.12 17.25 -0.06
N ASN A 30 -21.41 16.99 0.12
CA ASN A 30 -22.25 17.49 1.20
C ASN A 30 -23.45 16.54 1.38
N ASP A 31 -24.47 16.94 2.14
CA ASP A 31 -25.64 16.11 2.46
C ASP A 31 -26.53 15.75 1.26
N GLU A 32 -26.39 16.48 0.15
CA GLU A 32 -27.20 16.32 -1.06
C GLU A 32 -26.41 15.79 -2.26
N ARG A 33 -25.09 15.89 -2.27
CA ARG A 33 -24.27 15.59 -3.45
C ARG A 33 -23.14 14.61 -3.15
N LEU A 34 -23.00 13.62 -4.02
CA LEU A 34 -22.10 12.49 -3.87
C LEU A 34 -21.12 12.46 -5.04
N TYR A 35 -19.84 12.29 -4.72
CA TYR A 35 -18.76 12.02 -5.66
C TYR A 35 -18.37 10.54 -5.65
N PHE A 36 -18.02 10.00 -6.81
CA PHE A 36 -17.33 8.73 -6.96
C PHE A 36 -16.55 8.66 -8.27
N ALA A 37 -15.57 7.77 -8.36
CA ALA A 37 -14.88 7.47 -9.61
C ALA A 37 -15.39 6.15 -10.19
N LEU A 38 -15.52 6.08 -11.51
CA LEU A 38 -15.82 4.85 -12.24
C LEU A 38 -14.58 4.35 -12.95
N GLY A 39 -14.12 3.15 -12.62
CA GLY A 39 -12.94 2.57 -13.26
C GLY A 39 -13.28 1.22 -13.86
N ASP A 40 -12.67 0.92 -15.01
CA ASP A 40 -12.69 -0.43 -15.55
C ASP A 40 -11.99 -1.35 -14.54
N PRO A 41 -12.65 -2.42 -14.04
CA PRO A 41 -11.96 -3.43 -13.23
C PRO A 41 -10.74 -4.02 -13.94
N GLY A 42 -10.67 -3.95 -15.27
CA GLY A 42 -9.52 -4.32 -16.10
C GLY A 42 -8.58 -3.18 -16.48
N ASP A 43 -8.58 -2.00 -15.83
CA ASP A 43 -7.51 -1.00 -16.10
C ASP A 43 -6.18 -1.47 -15.48
N LEU A 44 -5.38 -2.10 -16.35
CA LEU A 44 -4.16 -2.87 -16.08
C LEU A 44 -2.97 -2.04 -15.57
N LEU A 45 -3.14 -0.72 -15.44
CA LEU A 45 -2.09 0.21 -15.02
C LEU A 45 -2.28 0.75 -13.60
N GLY A 46 -3.37 0.39 -12.91
CA GLY A 46 -3.70 1.00 -11.61
C GLY A 46 -3.86 2.53 -11.70
N ARG A 47 -4.01 3.07 -12.92
CA ARG A 47 -4.32 4.48 -13.14
C ARG A 47 -5.78 4.63 -12.76
N HIS A 48 -6.03 4.93 -11.50
CA HIS A 48 -7.34 5.33 -10.98
C HIS A 48 -7.82 6.68 -11.57
N ASN A 49 -7.65 6.91 -12.87
CA ASN A 49 -8.28 7.99 -13.60
C ASN A 49 -9.66 7.50 -14.07
N GLY A 50 -10.46 7.07 -13.10
CA GLY A 50 -11.83 6.72 -13.40
C GLY A 50 -12.59 7.92 -13.96
N MET A 51 -13.68 7.67 -14.68
CA MET A 51 -14.66 8.71 -15.00
C MET A 51 -15.19 9.26 -13.67
N HIS A 52 -14.65 10.40 -13.25
CA HIS A 52 -15.02 11.10 -12.04
C HIS A 52 -16.46 11.57 -12.19
N THR A 53 -17.34 11.20 -11.27
CA THR A 53 -18.78 11.42 -11.38
C THR A 53 -19.30 12.05 -10.11
N VAL A 54 -20.19 13.03 -10.26
CA VAL A 54 -20.97 13.63 -9.17
C VAL A 54 -22.45 13.40 -9.46
N ILE A 55 -23.23 13.16 -8.42
CA ILE A 55 -24.67 12.89 -8.52
C ILE A 55 -25.37 13.39 -7.26
N ASN A 56 -26.64 13.77 -7.37
CA ASN A 56 -27.44 14.06 -6.19
C ASN A 56 -27.78 12.76 -5.44
N ARG A 57 -28.02 12.90 -4.13
CA ARG A 57 -28.48 11.84 -3.22
C ARG A 57 -29.73 11.12 -3.73
N ASP A 58 -30.57 11.82 -4.47
CA ASP A 58 -31.80 11.24 -5.01
C ASP A 58 -31.60 10.45 -6.31
N GLY A 59 -30.41 10.52 -6.93
CA GLY A 59 -30.05 9.93 -8.21
C GLY A 59 -30.15 10.90 -9.41
N SER A 60 -30.58 12.14 -9.20
CA SER A 60 -30.67 13.17 -10.24
C SER A 60 -29.33 13.91 -10.45
N GLY A 61 -29.27 14.75 -11.49
CA GLY A 61 -28.18 15.71 -11.65
C GLY A 61 -26.78 15.10 -11.82
N ALA A 62 -26.70 13.88 -12.37
CA ALA A 62 -25.45 13.19 -12.61
C ALA A 62 -24.59 13.95 -13.64
N LEU A 63 -23.35 14.27 -13.28
CA LEU A 63 -22.38 14.91 -14.14
C LEU A 63 -21.04 14.18 -14.08
N GLN A 64 -20.40 14.07 -15.23
CA GLN A 64 -19.05 13.52 -15.34
C GLN A 64 -18.04 14.66 -15.34
N LEU A 65 -17.09 14.62 -14.42
CA LEU A 65 -15.99 15.56 -14.33
C LEU A 65 -14.86 15.13 -15.26
N ASN A 66 -14.31 16.10 -15.99
CA ASN A 66 -13.16 15.90 -16.88
C ASN A 66 -11.80 15.93 -16.16
N GLU A 67 -11.81 16.12 -14.85
CA GLU A 67 -10.61 16.22 -14.01
C GLU A 67 -10.72 15.35 -12.78
N SER A 68 -9.56 15.04 -12.22
CA SER A 68 -9.47 14.33 -10.96
C SER A 68 -9.82 15.25 -9.80
N VAL A 69 -10.76 14.79 -8.97
CA VAL A 69 -11.07 15.44 -7.70
C VAL A 69 -9.90 15.21 -6.75
N TRP A 70 -9.27 16.30 -6.35
CA TRP A 70 -8.14 16.31 -5.43
C TRP A 70 -8.60 16.32 -3.98
N ARG A 71 -9.60 17.15 -3.66
CA ARG A 71 -10.08 17.36 -2.30
C ARG A 71 -11.55 17.79 -2.29
N LEU A 72 -12.29 17.28 -1.32
CA LEU A 72 -13.63 17.75 -0.99
C LEU A 72 -13.55 18.88 0.03
N LEU A 73 -14.51 19.80 -0.05
CA LEU A 73 -14.53 21.00 0.76
C LEU A 73 -15.57 20.85 1.88
N ASP A 74 -15.09 20.95 3.13
CA ASP A 74 -15.96 21.01 4.31
C ASP A 74 -16.42 22.45 4.60
N ASP A 75 -16.66 23.27 3.55
CA ASP A 75 -17.04 24.69 3.66
C ASP A 75 -18.54 24.94 3.41
N GLY A 76 -19.32 23.87 3.26
CA GLY A 76 -20.77 23.92 3.00
C GLY A 76 -21.14 24.22 1.55
N SER A 77 -20.16 24.40 0.66
CA SER A 77 -20.43 24.56 -0.77
C SER A 77 -20.70 23.22 -1.47
N ASP A 78 -21.22 23.31 -2.70
CA ASP A 78 -21.27 22.19 -3.64
C ASP A 78 -19.94 22.01 -4.39
N ASP A 79 -18.90 22.76 -4.05
CA ASP A 79 -17.66 22.80 -4.81
C ASP A 79 -16.68 21.72 -4.37
N VAL A 80 -15.78 21.38 -5.28
CA VAL A 80 -14.63 20.52 -5.00
C VAL A 80 -13.36 21.19 -5.51
N ILE A 81 -12.22 20.77 -4.97
CA ILE A 81 -10.92 21.09 -5.57
C ILE A 81 -10.60 19.99 -6.56
N VAL A 82 -10.43 20.36 -7.82
CA VAL A 82 -9.95 19.49 -8.88
C VAL A 82 -8.50 19.79 -9.22
N SER A 83 -7.82 18.79 -9.74
CA SER A 83 -6.44 18.89 -10.19
C SER A 83 -6.32 18.72 -11.69
N LYS A 84 -5.52 19.57 -12.33
CA LYS A 84 -5.04 19.40 -13.70
C LYS A 84 -3.57 19.01 -13.66
N ALA A 85 -3.27 17.77 -14.02
CA ALA A 85 -1.90 17.29 -14.11
C ALA A 85 -1.32 17.60 -15.49
N THR A 86 -0.17 18.27 -15.54
CA THR A 86 0.69 18.28 -16.73
C THR A 86 1.53 17.01 -16.70
N ARG A 87 1.57 16.28 -17.80
CA ARG A 87 2.29 15.01 -17.88
C ARG A 87 3.42 15.09 -18.89
N ASN A 88 4.48 14.34 -18.63
CA ASN A 88 5.51 14.09 -19.63
C ASN A 88 4.89 13.29 -20.79
N ASN A 89 5.05 13.79 -22.01
CA ASN A 89 4.47 13.20 -23.22
C ASN A 89 5.13 11.87 -23.63
N THR A 90 6.28 11.53 -23.02
CA THR A 90 7.01 10.28 -23.31
C THR A 90 6.58 9.14 -22.39
N ASP A 91 6.61 9.34 -21.07
CA ASP A 91 6.34 8.28 -20.07
C ASP A 91 4.97 8.43 -19.35
N GLY A 92 4.28 9.57 -19.52
CA GLY A 92 3.01 9.88 -18.88
C GLY A 92 3.11 10.25 -17.39
N ALA A 93 4.32 10.39 -16.85
CA ALA A 93 4.56 10.81 -15.47
C ALA A 93 4.04 12.22 -15.24
N VAL A 94 3.57 12.51 -14.02
CA VAL A 94 3.09 13.84 -13.66
C VAL A 94 4.29 14.75 -13.45
N ASN A 95 4.39 15.81 -14.26
CA ASN A 95 5.40 16.87 -14.13
C ASN A 95 4.96 17.93 -13.12
N SER A 96 3.68 18.32 -13.18
CA SER A 96 3.10 19.30 -12.28
C SER A 96 1.59 19.09 -12.12
N VAL A 97 1.04 19.62 -11.04
CA VAL A 97 -0.37 19.60 -10.67
C VAL A 97 -0.80 21.03 -10.35
N GLU A 98 -1.72 21.54 -11.15
CA GLU A 98 -2.44 22.79 -10.89
C GLU A 98 -3.78 22.49 -10.22
N LEU A 99 -4.20 23.35 -9.29
CA LEU A 99 -5.44 23.20 -8.54
C LEU A 99 -6.48 24.26 -8.92
N PHE A 100 -7.72 23.82 -9.05
CA PHE A 100 -8.87 24.68 -9.34
C PHE A 100 -10.01 24.37 -8.39
N ARG A 101 -10.78 25.39 -8.03
CA ARG A 101 -12.09 25.20 -7.40
C ARG A 101 -13.12 25.01 -8.50
N MET A 102 -13.95 23.98 -8.38
CA MET A 102 -14.95 23.62 -9.38
C MET A 102 -16.32 23.52 -8.74
N ASP A 103 -17.27 24.25 -9.31
CA ASP A 103 -18.70 24.08 -9.05
C ASP A 103 -19.16 22.77 -9.67
N THR A 104 -19.72 21.88 -8.85
CA THR A 104 -20.05 20.53 -9.31
C THR A 104 -21.38 20.44 -10.05
N HIS A 105 -22.21 21.48 -10.09
CA HIS A 105 -23.47 21.54 -10.86
C HIS A 105 -23.26 22.08 -12.28
N THR A 106 -22.31 23.01 -12.44
CA THR A 106 -22.05 23.69 -13.71
C THR A 106 -20.73 23.27 -14.35
N MET A 107 -19.84 22.60 -13.60
CA MET A 107 -18.45 22.30 -13.96
C MET A 107 -17.61 23.55 -14.22
N ARG A 108 -18.07 24.73 -13.79
CA ARG A 108 -17.32 25.97 -13.92
C ARG A 108 -16.10 25.94 -13.01
N ARG A 109 -14.94 26.23 -13.57
CA ARG A 109 -13.67 26.32 -12.84
C ARG A 109 -13.38 27.75 -12.45
N THR A 110 -12.82 27.92 -11.27
CA THR A 110 -12.20 29.15 -10.80
C THR A 110 -10.80 28.82 -10.29
N ALA A 111 -9.87 29.78 -10.46
CA ALA A 111 -8.53 29.61 -9.94
C ALA A 111 -8.61 29.48 -8.41
N LEU A 112 -7.91 28.50 -7.84
CA LEU A 112 -7.81 28.36 -6.39
C LEU A 112 -6.79 29.32 -5.79
N LEU A 113 -5.83 29.75 -6.61
CA LEU A 113 -4.75 30.65 -6.26
C LEU A 113 -4.79 31.85 -7.21
N ASP A 114 -4.75 33.06 -6.66
CA ASP A 114 -4.70 34.30 -7.44
C ASP A 114 -3.30 34.57 -8.06
N ASP A 115 -2.28 33.84 -7.58
CA ASP A 115 -0.87 34.03 -7.92
C ASP A 115 -0.24 32.82 -8.62
N LEU A 116 0.96 33.02 -9.16
CA LEU A 116 1.78 31.94 -9.71
C LEU A 116 2.19 30.94 -8.63
N GLN A 117 1.79 29.68 -8.83
CA GLN A 117 2.30 28.56 -8.05
C GLN A 117 3.78 28.26 -8.35
N PRO A 118 4.51 27.59 -7.42
CA PRO A 118 5.84 27.07 -7.73
C PRO A 118 5.81 26.15 -8.96
N ARG A 119 6.96 26.03 -9.64
CA ARG A 119 7.09 25.11 -10.77
C ARG A 119 7.15 23.67 -10.29
N ASN A 120 6.77 22.73 -11.17
CA ASN A 120 6.90 21.29 -10.94
C ASN A 120 6.25 20.77 -9.64
N VAL A 121 5.19 21.44 -9.17
CA VAL A 121 4.48 21.01 -7.96
C VAL A 121 3.74 19.72 -8.22
N THR A 122 3.98 18.69 -7.42
CA THR A 122 3.36 17.36 -7.55
C THR A 122 2.35 17.06 -6.44
N ASN A 123 2.43 17.76 -5.30
CA ASN A 123 1.55 17.54 -4.16
C ASN A 123 1.34 18.81 -3.33
N TRP A 124 0.26 18.86 -2.55
CA TRP A 124 -0.18 20.03 -1.79
C TRP A 124 -0.64 19.67 -0.38
N VAL A 125 -0.40 20.56 0.58
CA VAL A 125 -0.96 20.49 1.95
C VAL A 125 -1.84 21.70 2.20
N PHE A 126 -3.01 21.46 2.78
CA PHE A 126 -4.05 22.47 3.01
C PHE A 126 -4.21 22.78 4.50
N ASP A 127 -4.59 24.01 4.80
CA ASP A 127 -5.07 24.39 6.13
C ASP A 127 -6.57 24.07 6.32
N LYS A 128 -7.11 24.47 7.47
CA LYS A 128 -8.53 24.30 7.82
C LYS A 128 -9.49 25.07 6.90
N ASP A 129 -9.02 26.13 6.25
CA ASP A 129 -9.81 27.00 5.39
C ASP A 129 -9.73 26.55 3.92
N ASN A 130 -9.26 25.31 3.69
CA ASN A 130 -9.02 24.69 2.40
C ASN A 130 -8.10 25.50 1.48
N GLN A 131 -7.18 26.28 2.07
CA GLN A 131 -6.15 27.01 1.33
C GLN A 131 -4.88 26.19 1.21
N PRO A 132 -4.28 26.06 0.02
CA PRO A 132 -2.95 25.47 -0.14
C PRO A 132 -1.91 26.30 0.63
N ARG A 133 -1.16 25.63 1.52
CA ARG A 133 -0.09 26.22 2.35
C ARG A 133 1.26 25.62 2.10
N TYR A 134 1.35 24.34 1.75
CA TYR A 134 2.60 23.75 1.28
C TYR A 134 2.45 23.20 -0.13
N ALA A 135 3.51 23.34 -0.92
CA ALA A 135 3.62 22.80 -2.26
C ALA A 135 4.91 21.97 -2.35
N TYR A 136 4.78 20.71 -2.70
CA TYR A 136 5.91 19.83 -2.98
C TYR A 136 6.27 19.91 -4.44
N ALA A 137 7.45 20.43 -4.76
CA ALA A 137 7.99 20.44 -6.10
C ALA A 137 9.09 19.39 -6.25
N THR A 138 9.24 18.88 -7.46
CA THR A 138 10.34 17.98 -7.83
C THR A 138 11.23 18.67 -8.86
N GLU A 139 12.52 18.78 -8.56
CA GLU A 139 13.55 19.27 -9.48
C GLU A 139 14.71 18.28 -9.44
N ASP A 140 15.07 17.72 -10.60
CA ASP A 140 16.16 16.75 -10.76
C ASP A 140 16.11 15.61 -9.73
N ASP A 141 17.14 15.50 -8.87
CA ASP A 141 17.30 14.49 -7.82
C ASP A 141 16.75 14.92 -6.45
N ALA A 142 15.95 15.99 -6.40
CA ALA A 142 15.52 16.61 -5.16
C ALA A 142 14.00 16.87 -5.09
N THR A 143 13.50 16.81 -3.86
CA THR A 143 12.19 17.32 -3.46
C THR A 143 12.37 18.67 -2.77
N ILE A 144 11.55 19.64 -3.17
CA ILE A 144 11.54 20.99 -2.62
C ILE A 144 10.18 21.22 -2.00
N VAL A 145 10.17 21.82 -0.82
CA VAL A 145 8.95 22.18 -0.13
C VAL A 145 8.88 23.69 -0.08
N HIS A 146 7.82 24.23 -0.66
CA HIS A 146 7.48 25.64 -0.56
C HIS A 146 6.36 25.84 0.45
N TYR A 147 6.39 26.95 1.17
CA TYR A 147 5.36 27.40 2.10
C TYR A 147 4.80 28.75 1.67
N ARG A 148 3.47 28.91 1.79
CA ARG A 148 2.77 30.19 1.60
C ARG A 148 2.06 30.58 2.88
N LYS A 149 2.56 31.64 3.52
CA LYS A 149 2.01 32.17 4.77
C LYS A 149 0.55 32.66 4.61
N PRO A 150 -0.33 32.48 5.61
CA PRO A 150 -1.65 33.10 5.62
C PRO A 150 -1.59 34.60 5.33
N GLY A 151 -2.48 35.08 4.45
CA GLY A 151 -2.54 36.47 4.00
C GLY A 151 -1.44 36.91 3.01
N GLN A 152 -0.56 36.01 2.59
CA GLN A 152 0.48 36.30 1.59
C GLN A 152 0.25 35.57 0.26
N SER A 153 0.66 36.21 -0.82
CA SER A 153 0.65 35.69 -2.19
C SER A 153 1.90 34.88 -2.54
N LYS A 154 3.04 35.24 -1.94
CA LYS A 154 4.36 34.67 -2.30
C LYS A 154 4.62 33.34 -1.60
N TRP A 155 5.23 32.42 -2.35
CA TRP A 155 5.75 31.15 -1.87
C TRP A 155 7.23 31.29 -1.50
N ALA A 156 7.63 30.74 -0.36
CA ALA A 156 9.02 30.67 0.08
C ALA A 156 9.47 29.21 0.17
N GLU A 157 10.69 28.90 -0.32
CA GLU A 157 11.31 27.59 -0.07
C GLU A 157 11.63 27.46 1.43
N VAL A 158 11.13 26.38 2.05
CA VAL A 158 11.37 26.07 3.47
C VAL A 158 12.28 24.86 3.66
N SER A 159 12.35 23.96 2.67
CA SER A 159 13.32 22.87 2.65
C SER A 159 13.57 22.35 1.24
N ARG A 160 14.75 21.77 1.05
CA ARG A 160 15.16 21.05 -0.15
C ARG A 160 16.00 19.85 0.26
N PHE A 161 15.60 18.66 -0.16
CA PHE A 161 16.28 17.41 0.15
C PHE A 161 16.48 16.60 -1.11
N LYS A 162 17.63 15.94 -1.23
CA LYS A 162 17.82 14.91 -2.24
C LYS A 162 16.89 13.73 -1.96
N PHE A 163 16.52 12.99 -3.00
CA PHE A 163 15.79 11.73 -2.81
C PHE A 163 16.58 10.83 -1.86
N TYR A 164 15.86 10.23 -0.91
CA TYR A 164 16.43 9.34 0.10
C TYR A 164 17.43 9.98 1.08
N ASP A 165 17.43 11.30 1.22
CA ASP A 165 18.16 11.95 2.32
C ASP A 165 17.63 11.44 3.67
N PRO A 166 18.50 10.89 4.54
CA PRO A 166 18.10 10.31 5.81
C PRO A 166 17.56 11.33 6.82
N LYS A 167 17.74 12.64 6.56
CA LYS A 167 17.25 13.75 7.38
C LYS A 167 16.08 14.48 6.72
N ALA A 168 15.59 13.98 5.58
CA ALA A 168 14.44 14.58 4.93
C ALA A 168 13.23 14.57 5.86
N PHE A 169 12.51 15.69 5.86
CA PHE A 169 11.18 15.78 6.45
C PHE A 169 10.17 16.22 5.40
N SER A 170 8.90 15.97 5.66
CA SER A 170 7.79 16.30 4.76
C SER A 170 6.59 16.77 5.57
N PRO A 171 6.05 17.98 5.33
CA PRO A 171 4.77 18.43 5.88
C PRO A 171 3.64 17.40 5.70
N ALA A 172 3.21 16.79 6.80
CA ALA A 172 2.14 15.81 6.80
C ALA A 172 0.77 16.49 6.76
N PHE A 173 0.54 17.46 7.65
CA PHE A 173 -0.73 18.20 7.74
C PHE A 173 -0.58 19.48 8.56
N ILE A 174 -1.63 20.30 8.55
CA ILE A 174 -1.81 21.49 9.39
C ILE A 174 -3.07 21.27 10.23
N ASP A 175 -3.01 21.52 11.53
CA ASP A 175 -4.19 21.42 12.40
C ASP A 175 -5.08 22.68 12.38
N GLY A 176 -6.22 22.63 13.07
CA GLY A 176 -7.15 23.75 13.16
C GLY A 176 -6.60 25.02 13.83
N THR A 177 -5.43 24.97 14.47
CA THR A 177 -4.75 26.14 15.06
C THR A 177 -3.76 26.79 14.10
N GLY A 178 -3.44 26.13 12.98
CA GLY A 178 -2.41 26.56 12.03
C GLY A 178 -1.03 25.96 12.31
N GLN A 179 -0.88 25.07 13.30
CA GLN A 179 0.37 24.36 13.56
C GLN A 179 0.63 23.33 12.46
N THR A 180 1.81 23.39 11.85
CA THR A 180 2.29 22.39 10.89
C THR A 180 2.92 21.20 11.61
N TYR A 181 2.62 20.00 11.13
CA TYR A 181 3.29 18.78 11.53
C TYR A 181 4.03 18.18 10.35
N VAL A 182 5.23 17.67 10.59
CA VAL A 182 6.09 17.03 9.59
C VAL A 182 6.39 15.60 10.03
N THR A 183 6.42 14.67 9.08
CA THR A 183 7.09 13.39 9.30
C THR A 183 8.56 13.57 8.94
N MET A 184 9.46 13.18 9.83
CA MET A 184 10.90 13.27 9.65
C MET A 184 11.53 11.89 9.85
N ASN A 185 12.45 11.53 8.95
CA ASN A 185 13.26 10.33 9.10
C ASN A 185 14.34 10.55 10.17
N ASP A 186 14.66 9.49 10.92
CA ASP A 186 15.84 9.43 11.76
C ASP A 186 16.87 8.50 11.09
N PRO A 187 18.07 8.99 10.74
CA PRO A 187 19.13 8.16 10.15
C PRO A 187 19.49 6.93 11.01
N GLU A 188 19.38 7.05 12.34
CA GLU A 188 19.78 6.04 13.30
C GLU A 188 18.60 5.31 13.94
N GLY A 189 17.38 5.79 13.70
CA GLY A 189 16.16 5.34 14.37
C GLY A 189 14.98 5.15 13.41
N PHE A 190 13.82 5.64 13.84
CA PHE A 190 12.54 5.46 13.15
C PHE A 190 11.94 6.81 12.79
N ALA A 191 11.22 6.88 11.68
CA ALA A 191 10.51 8.11 11.34
C ALA A 191 9.45 8.44 12.40
N ALA A 192 9.37 9.70 12.78
CA ALA A 192 8.41 10.19 13.78
C ALA A 192 7.73 11.49 13.32
N LEU A 193 6.65 11.86 14.00
CA LEU A 193 5.89 13.07 13.73
C LEU A 193 6.38 14.20 14.64
N TYR A 194 6.70 15.35 14.07
CA TYR A 194 7.21 16.52 14.79
C TYR A 194 6.36 17.75 14.48
N ARG A 195 6.36 18.72 15.40
CA ARG A 195 5.93 20.09 15.09
C ARG A 195 6.99 20.80 14.25
N PHE A 196 6.54 21.62 13.31
CA PHE A 196 7.40 22.43 12.45
C PHE A 196 6.97 23.90 12.49
N ASP A 197 7.92 24.78 12.71
CA ASP A 197 7.76 26.23 12.56
C ASP A 197 8.22 26.63 11.15
N PRO A 198 7.32 27.02 10.24
CA PRO A 198 7.70 27.42 8.89
C PRO A 198 8.33 28.82 8.80
N ASP A 199 8.10 29.70 9.78
CA ASP A 199 8.70 31.04 9.80
C ASP A 199 10.16 30.93 10.24
N ALA A 200 10.43 30.16 11.30
CA ALA A 200 11.80 29.86 11.77
C ALA A 200 12.50 28.76 10.95
N ARG A 201 11.75 28.01 10.13
CA ARG A 201 12.19 26.82 9.39
C ARG A 201 12.82 25.75 10.29
N GLN A 202 12.20 25.55 11.45
CA GLN A 202 12.75 24.70 12.50
C GLN A 202 11.79 23.56 12.83
N VAL A 203 12.31 22.34 12.83
CA VAL A 203 11.62 21.17 13.39
C VAL A 203 11.86 21.14 14.90
N ALA A 204 10.82 20.84 15.68
CA ALA A 204 10.94 20.70 17.12
C ALA A 204 11.94 19.59 17.50
N SER A 205 12.63 19.74 18.63
CA SER A 205 13.62 18.75 19.10
C SER A 205 12.99 17.44 19.56
N GLU A 206 11.78 17.50 20.11
CA GLU A 206 11.05 16.33 20.62
C GLU A 206 9.93 15.93 19.66
N PRO A 207 9.72 14.62 19.42
CA PRO A 207 8.62 14.15 18.61
C PRO A 207 7.28 14.41 19.31
N THR A 208 6.29 14.78 18.51
CA THR A 208 4.88 14.81 18.94
C THR A 208 4.34 13.39 19.09
N PHE A 209 4.74 12.49 18.19
CA PHE A 209 4.27 11.11 18.18
C PHE A 209 5.28 10.18 17.50
N GLU A 210 5.59 9.08 18.17
CA GLU A 210 6.48 8.01 17.69
C GLU A 210 5.96 6.65 18.16
N VAL A 211 6.34 5.59 17.47
CA VAL A 211 6.09 4.21 17.92
C VAL A 211 7.38 3.42 17.83
N LYS A 212 7.80 2.86 18.96
CA LYS A 212 9.03 2.08 19.06
C LYS A 212 9.06 0.94 18.05
N GLY A 213 10.09 0.89 17.23
CA GLY A 213 10.30 -0.20 16.28
C GLY A 213 9.65 0.01 14.90
N PHE A 214 8.96 1.14 14.69
CA PHE A 214 8.21 1.39 13.46
C PHE A 214 8.34 2.84 12.97
N ASP A 215 8.44 3.01 11.65
CA ASP A 215 8.36 4.34 11.02
C ASP A 215 6.91 4.85 11.05
N ILE A 216 6.72 6.09 11.48
CA ILE A 216 5.40 6.72 11.57
C ILE A 216 5.08 7.56 10.34
N ARG A 217 3.98 7.19 9.67
CA ARG A 217 3.21 8.05 8.76
C ARG A 217 1.83 8.30 9.36
N ALA A 218 1.77 9.19 10.34
CA ALA A 218 0.54 9.48 11.07
C ALA A 218 -0.50 10.14 10.15
N ALA A 219 -1.69 9.54 10.05
CA ALA A 219 -2.84 10.16 9.40
C ALA A 219 -3.68 10.88 10.45
N PRO A 220 -3.86 12.21 10.35
CA PRO A 220 -4.60 12.97 11.34
C PRO A 220 -6.10 12.66 11.29
N VAL A 221 -6.71 12.56 12.47
CA VAL A 221 -8.16 12.51 12.62
C VAL A 221 -8.62 13.86 13.13
N PHE A 222 -9.49 14.52 12.36
CA PHE A 222 -10.02 15.83 12.69
C PHE A 222 -11.50 15.76 13.07
N GLU A 223 -11.94 16.67 13.92
CA GLU A 223 -13.35 17.00 14.05
C GLU A 223 -13.83 17.67 12.76
N SER A 224 -14.93 17.19 12.18
CA SER A 224 -15.40 17.63 10.85
C SER A 224 -15.63 19.14 10.74
N THR A 225 -16.20 19.78 11.76
CA THR A 225 -16.55 21.22 11.70
C THR A 225 -15.38 22.14 12.03
N THR A 226 -14.69 21.90 13.15
CA THR A 226 -13.65 22.85 13.63
C THR A 226 -12.27 22.55 13.08
N ARG A 227 -12.10 21.38 12.43
CA ARG A 227 -10.80 20.83 12.05
C ARG A 227 -9.84 20.70 13.24
N ARG A 228 -10.39 20.65 14.47
CA ARG A 228 -9.61 20.36 15.68
C ARG A 228 -9.06 18.95 15.56
N LEU A 229 -7.77 18.80 15.85
CA LEU A 229 -7.10 17.51 15.84
C LEU A 229 -7.58 16.67 17.03
N LEU A 230 -8.10 15.47 16.74
CA LEU A 230 -8.62 14.53 17.73
C LEU A 230 -7.61 13.42 18.05
N GLY A 231 -6.80 13.03 17.07
CA GLY A 231 -5.90 11.90 17.18
C GLY A 231 -5.14 11.60 15.89
N PHE A 232 -4.40 10.49 15.89
CA PHE A 232 -3.63 9.98 14.77
C PHE A 232 -3.93 8.51 14.52
N GLN A 233 -4.21 8.14 13.28
CA GLN A 233 -4.10 6.76 12.83
C GLN A 233 -2.63 6.49 12.47
N TYR A 234 -2.13 5.31 12.83
CA TYR A 234 -0.75 4.91 12.59
C TYR A 234 -0.65 3.41 12.31
N GLU A 235 0.53 2.97 11.86
CA GLU A 235 0.82 1.55 11.64
C GLU A 235 1.98 1.10 12.55
N SER A 236 1.72 0.17 13.47
CA SER A 236 2.73 -0.71 14.06
C SER A 236 2.60 -2.07 13.40
N ASP A 237 2.92 -3.17 14.09
CA ASP A 237 2.55 -4.53 13.68
C ASP A 237 1.08 -4.64 13.22
N ALA A 238 0.17 -3.97 13.91
CA ALA A 238 -1.22 -3.73 13.52
C ALA A 238 -1.49 -2.23 13.25
N PRO A 239 -2.51 -1.88 12.43
CA PRO A 239 -3.04 -0.53 12.41
C PRO A 239 -3.61 -0.11 13.78
N GLY A 240 -3.33 1.11 14.21
CA GLY A 240 -3.76 1.66 15.48
C GLY A 240 -4.30 3.08 15.38
N THR A 241 -4.88 3.57 16.47
CA THR A 241 -5.28 4.99 16.61
C THR A 241 -4.89 5.50 17.98
N TYR A 242 -4.19 6.62 18.02
CA TYR A 242 -3.86 7.36 19.23
C TYR A 242 -4.81 8.56 19.36
N TRP A 243 -5.51 8.70 20.47
CA TRP A 243 -6.44 9.80 20.72
C TRP A 243 -5.88 10.78 21.75
N PHE A 244 -5.81 12.06 21.38
CA PHE A 244 -5.61 13.16 22.35
C PHE A 244 -6.94 13.60 22.97
N ASP A 245 -8.03 13.42 22.21
CA ASP A 245 -9.37 13.76 22.63
C ASP A 245 -9.93 12.70 23.58
N GLU A 246 -10.17 13.08 24.84
CA GLU A 246 -10.63 12.17 25.90
C GLU A 246 -11.98 11.51 25.56
N LYS A 247 -12.87 12.21 24.85
CA LYS A 247 -14.17 11.68 24.44
C LYS A 247 -14.00 10.59 23.38
N MET A 248 -13.17 10.82 22.37
CA MET A 248 -12.83 9.79 21.38
C MET A 248 -12.11 8.59 22.01
N LEU A 249 -11.22 8.81 22.97
CA LEU A 249 -10.57 7.74 23.73
C LEU A 249 -11.60 6.88 24.49
N ALA A 250 -12.57 7.52 25.17
CA ALA A 250 -13.64 6.81 25.86
C ALA A 250 -14.54 6.00 24.89
N ILE A 251 -14.87 6.58 23.72
CA ILE A 251 -15.64 5.89 22.67
C ILE A 251 -14.88 4.66 22.16
N GLN A 252 -13.58 4.80 21.88
CA GLN A 252 -12.72 3.70 21.45
C GLN A 252 -12.71 2.58 22.49
N ALA A 253 -12.59 2.90 23.78
CA ALA A 253 -12.62 1.91 24.85
C ALA A 253 -13.95 1.13 24.92
N ILE A 254 -15.09 1.77 24.66
CA ILE A 254 -16.39 1.09 24.57
C ILE A 254 -16.40 0.11 23.39
N VAL A 255 -15.89 0.54 22.24
CA VAL A 255 -15.81 -0.27 21.02
C VAL A 255 -14.91 -1.48 21.23
N ASP A 256 -13.70 -1.29 21.76
CA ASP A 256 -12.72 -2.34 21.99
C ASP A 256 -13.20 -3.36 23.04
N LYS A 257 -13.94 -2.90 24.05
CA LYS A 257 -14.60 -3.79 25.02
C LYS A 257 -15.69 -4.65 24.37
N LYS A 258 -16.47 -4.09 23.44
CA LYS A 258 -17.54 -4.81 22.73
C LYS A 258 -16.99 -5.78 21.69
N LEU A 259 -15.90 -5.40 21.03
CA LEU A 259 -15.26 -6.13 19.94
C LEU A 259 -13.81 -6.46 20.35
N PRO A 260 -13.62 -7.41 21.29
CA PRO A 260 -12.29 -7.79 21.75
C PRO A 260 -11.55 -8.60 20.68
N ALA A 261 -10.22 -8.61 20.76
CA ALA A 261 -9.32 -9.34 19.86
C ALA A 261 -9.45 -8.94 18.37
N THR A 262 -9.91 -7.71 18.10
CA THR A 262 -9.95 -7.11 16.78
C THR A 262 -9.28 -5.75 16.79
N ILE A 263 -8.83 -5.31 15.62
CA ILE A 263 -8.48 -3.93 15.33
C ILE A 263 -9.78 -3.19 15.02
N ASN A 264 -10.11 -2.18 15.83
CA ASN A 264 -11.30 -1.37 15.65
C ASN A 264 -10.92 0.06 15.24
N ALA A 265 -11.06 0.36 13.95
CA ALA A 265 -10.86 1.71 13.43
C ALA A 265 -12.18 2.49 13.46
N LEU A 266 -12.15 3.68 14.06
CA LEU A 266 -13.28 4.59 14.12
C LEU A 266 -13.17 5.68 13.05
N ASN A 267 -14.29 5.94 12.37
CA ASN A 267 -14.51 7.16 11.61
C ASN A 267 -15.84 7.76 12.07
N CYS A 268 -15.79 8.91 12.76
CA CYS A 268 -16.97 9.52 13.35
C CYS A 268 -17.28 10.87 12.72
N ALA A 269 -18.57 11.15 12.59
CA ALA A 269 -19.12 12.43 12.19
C ALA A 269 -20.09 12.94 13.25
N GLY A 270 -20.39 14.24 13.21
CA GLY A 270 -21.27 14.90 14.18
C GLY A 270 -20.60 15.17 15.53
N LYS A 271 -21.37 15.76 16.45
CA LYS A 271 -20.94 16.07 17.82
C LYS A 271 -22.02 15.63 18.80
N ASP A 272 -21.58 15.36 20.03
CA ASP A 272 -22.45 15.05 21.16
C ASP A 272 -23.54 14.04 20.82
N GLU A 273 -24.80 14.33 21.14
CA GLU A 273 -25.96 13.44 20.92
C GLU A 273 -26.17 13.01 19.46
N ASN A 274 -25.65 13.78 18.50
CA ASN A 274 -25.74 13.49 17.07
C ASN A 274 -24.48 12.79 16.53
N ARG A 275 -23.54 12.39 17.39
CA ARG A 275 -22.32 11.69 16.96
C ARG A 275 -22.67 10.29 16.47
N VAL A 276 -22.18 9.96 15.27
CA VAL A 276 -22.26 8.62 14.69
C VAL A 276 -20.88 8.19 14.25
N CYS A 277 -20.49 6.98 14.62
CA CYS A 277 -19.22 6.37 14.28
C CYS A 277 -19.42 5.16 13.37
N VAL A 278 -18.77 5.15 12.21
CA VAL A 278 -18.51 3.94 11.46
C VAL A 278 -17.36 3.21 12.14
N VAL A 279 -17.64 2.02 12.66
CA VAL A 279 -16.64 1.12 13.24
C VAL A 279 -16.27 0.08 12.20
N ARG A 280 -15.02 0.08 11.75
CA ARG A 280 -14.44 -1.02 10.97
C ARG A 280 -13.67 -1.93 11.93
N SER A 281 -14.14 -3.16 12.07
CA SER A 281 -13.57 -4.16 12.96
C SER A 281 -13.06 -5.37 12.17
N GLY A 282 -11.83 -5.80 12.42
CA GLY A 282 -11.24 -6.98 11.78
C GLY A 282 -10.05 -7.51 12.57
N SER A 283 -9.55 -8.68 12.23
CA SER A 283 -8.32 -9.25 12.81
C SER A 283 -7.52 -9.99 11.75
N ASP A 284 -6.46 -10.66 12.15
CA ASP A 284 -5.76 -11.69 11.36
C ASP A 284 -6.68 -12.82 10.85
N GLN A 285 -7.71 -13.17 11.64
CA GLN A 285 -8.67 -14.24 11.36
C GLN A 285 -10.00 -13.73 10.78
N GLN A 286 -10.35 -12.47 10.98
CA GLN A 286 -11.65 -11.92 10.59
C GLN A 286 -11.50 -10.82 9.53
N PRO A 287 -12.02 -11.03 8.30
CA PRO A 287 -12.20 -9.95 7.33
C PRO A 287 -13.04 -8.80 7.91
N SER A 288 -12.83 -7.58 7.42
CA SER A 288 -13.51 -6.39 7.94
C SER A 288 -15.03 -6.55 8.03
N LYS A 289 -15.56 -6.20 9.20
CA LYS A 289 -16.98 -6.04 9.52
C LYS A 289 -17.24 -4.58 9.90
N PHE A 290 -18.40 -4.06 9.51
CA PHE A 290 -18.76 -2.67 9.68
C PHE A 290 -19.99 -2.52 10.58
N TYR A 291 -19.93 -1.56 11.48
CA TYR A 291 -21.02 -1.16 12.36
C TYR A 291 -21.23 0.35 12.30
N LEU A 292 -22.46 0.80 12.53
CA LEU A 292 -22.74 2.15 13.01
C LEU A 292 -22.86 2.09 14.53
N PHE A 293 -22.19 3.02 15.19
CA PHE A 293 -22.23 3.18 16.63
C PHE A 293 -22.60 4.62 17.00
N GLN A 294 -23.67 4.80 17.77
CA GLN A 294 -24.07 6.07 18.36
C GLN A 294 -23.69 6.06 19.84
N PRO A 295 -22.56 6.69 20.23
CA PRO A 295 -21.99 6.52 21.56
C PRO A 295 -22.88 7.03 22.70
N GLU A 296 -23.53 8.19 22.52
CA GLU A 296 -24.36 8.80 23.58
C GLU A 296 -25.60 7.95 23.92
N ARG A 297 -26.13 7.23 22.93
CA ARG A 297 -27.28 6.33 23.10
C ARG A 297 -26.87 4.88 23.34
N ASN A 298 -25.57 4.58 23.22
CA ASN A 298 -25.01 3.24 23.15
C ASN A 298 -25.73 2.31 22.15
N GLU A 299 -26.15 2.85 21.00
CA GLU A 299 -26.88 2.11 19.97
C GLU A 299 -25.94 1.58 18.89
N TRP A 300 -26.09 0.31 18.56
CA TRP A 300 -25.25 -0.40 17.59
C TRP A 300 -26.09 -0.99 16.47
N THR A 301 -25.69 -0.71 15.23
CA THR A 301 -26.32 -1.28 14.04
C THR A 301 -25.26 -1.97 13.19
N VAL A 302 -25.48 -3.24 12.84
CA VAL A 302 -24.60 -3.94 11.90
C VAL A 302 -24.86 -3.41 10.49
N VAL A 303 -23.80 -2.97 9.80
CA VAL A 303 -23.88 -2.53 8.41
C VAL A 303 -23.64 -3.70 7.46
N GLY A 304 -22.59 -4.49 7.72
CA GLY A 304 -22.28 -5.65 6.89
C GLY A 304 -20.86 -6.17 7.05
N GLU A 305 -20.56 -7.24 6.32
CA GLU A 305 -19.28 -7.93 6.31
C GLU A 305 -18.71 -7.92 4.89
N THR A 306 -17.40 -7.73 4.76
CA THR A 306 -16.74 -7.74 3.44
C THR A 306 -16.71 -9.12 2.79
N ARG A 307 -16.69 -10.18 3.60
CA ARG A 307 -16.58 -11.58 3.16
C ARG A 307 -17.38 -12.49 4.10
N PRO A 308 -18.72 -12.41 4.12
CA PRO A 308 -19.57 -13.16 5.07
C PRO A 308 -19.48 -14.68 4.92
N TRP A 309 -18.93 -15.17 3.80
CA TRP A 309 -18.68 -16.61 3.57
C TRP A 309 -17.41 -17.13 4.26
N ILE A 310 -16.59 -16.25 4.87
CA ILE A 310 -15.41 -16.65 5.64
C ILE A 310 -15.81 -16.86 7.10
N ASN A 311 -15.54 -18.05 7.64
CA ASN A 311 -15.71 -18.33 9.06
C ASN A 311 -14.39 -18.04 9.81
N PRO A 312 -14.32 -17.00 10.66
CA PRO A 312 -13.07 -16.63 11.35
C PRO A 312 -12.49 -17.74 12.23
N ARG A 313 -13.34 -18.63 12.78
CA ARG A 313 -12.88 -19.74 13.63
C ARG A 313 -12.08 -20.80 12.86
N LYS A 314 -12.17 -20.81 11.53
CA LYS A 314 -11.41 -21.71 10.65
C LYS A 314 -10.18 -21.05 10.04
N MET A 315 -9.95 -19.77 10.32
CA MET A 315 -8.82 -19.02 9.77
C MET A 315 -7.57 -19.23 10.64
N ALA A 316 -6.41 -19.11 10.01
CA ALA A 316 -5.11 -19.21 10.64
C ALA A 316 -4.79 -17.96 11.48
N ARG A 317 -3.94 -18.11 12.50
CA ARG A 317 -3.47 -16.97 13.31
C ARG A 317 -2.19 -16.39 12.74
N VAL A 318 -2.00 -15.09 12.90
CA VAL A 318 -0.78 -14.39 12.49
C VAL A 318 -0.02 -13.95 13.74
N ASP A 319 1.26 -14.30 13.81
CA ASP A 319 2.17 -13.82 14.85
C ASP A 319 3.26 -12.94 14.23
N PHE A 320 3.63 -11.86 14.93
CA PHE A 320 4.73 -10.98 14.54
C PHE A 320 5.98 -11.28 15.37
N HIS A 321 7.09 -11.49 14.70
CA HIS A 321 8.38 -11.75 15.32
C HIS A 321 9.48 -10.85 14.74
N ARG A 322 10.61 -10.82 15.44
CA ARG A 322 11.88 -10.34 14.90
C ARG A 322 12.94 -11.41 15.12
N PHE A 323 13.76 -11.65 14.11
CA PHE A 323 14.92 -12.53 14.20
C PHE A 323 16.19 -11.78 13.78
N GLN A 324 17.34 -12.29 14.18
CA GLN A 324 18.63 -11.74 13.74
C GLN A 324 19.06 -12.49 12.47
N ALA A 325 19.26 -11.75 11.38
CA ALA A 325 19.90 -12.28 10.18
C ALA A 325 21.36 -12.66 10.49
N ARG A 326 22.01 -13.38 9.56
CA ARG A 326 23.39 -13.85 9.72
C ARG A 326 24.42 -12.75 10.00
N ASP A 327 24.12 -11.52 9.61
CA ASP A 327 24.96 -10.33 9.84
C ASP A 327 24.51 -9.49 11.05
N GLY A 328 23.52 -9.96 11.81
CA GLY A 328 22.99 -9.31 13.00
C GLY A 328 21.94 -8.23 12.73
N LEU A 329 21.47 -8.06 11.49
CA LEU A 329 20.32 -7.18 11.23
C LEU A 329 19.03 -7.80 11.78
N SER A 330 18.26 -7.01 12.53
CA SER A 330 16.98 -7.47 13.10
C SER A 330 15.86 -7.41 12.05
N ILE A 331 15.50 -8.54 11.47
CA ILE A 331 14.48 -8.66 10.42
C ILE A 331 13.09 -8.92 11.03
N PRO A 332 12.06 -8.10 10.72
CA PRO A 332 10.67 -8.39 11.03
C PRO A 332 10.12 -9.55 10.19
N VAL A 333 9.32 -10.42 10.80
CA VAL A 333 8.68 -11.55 10.10
C VAL A 333 7.30 -11.81 10.67
N TYR A 334 6.32 -12.00 9.79
CA TYR A 334 4.98 -12.46 10.13
C TYR A 334 4.87 -13.95 9.82
N VAL A 335 4.24 -14.69 10.72
CA VAL A 335 4.05 -16.13 10.59
C VAL A 335 2.57 -16.44 10.69
N THR A 336 1.98 -16.91 9.59
CA THR A 336 0.59 -17.37 9.56
C THR A 336 0.54 -18.86 9.85
N THR A 337 -0.05 -19.24 10.98
CA THR A 337 -0.10 -20.62 11.49
C THR A 337 -1.51 -21.21 11.41
N PRO A 338 -1.71 -22.34 10.71
CA PRO A 338 -3.00 -23.03 10.66
C PRO A 338 -3.53 -23.40 12.05
N THR A 339 -4.84 -23.29 12.25
CA THR A 339 -5.53 -23.58 13.53
C THR A 339 -6.18 -24.97 13.59
N ASP A 340 -5.66 -25.92 12.81
CA ASP A 340 -6.18 -27.30 12.68
C ASP A 340 -5.83 -28.24 13.85
N GLY A 341 -5.12 -27.73 14.87
CA GLY A 341 -4.74 -28.47 16.07
C GLY A 341 -3.50 -29.37 15.93
N ALA A 342 -2.88 -29.45 14.75
CA ALA A 342 -1.65 -30.22 14.58
C ALA A 342 -0.45 -29.57 15.31
N SER A 343 0.38 -30.41 15.93
CA SER A 343 1.59 -30.00 16.65
C SER A 343 2.86 -30.27 15.83
N GLY A 344 3.87 -29.44 16.01
CA GLY A 344 5.20 -29.64 15.43
C GLY A 344 5.42 -28.94 14.09
N PRO A 345 6.58 -29.18 13.44
CA PRO A 345 6.95 -28.51 12.20
C PRO A 345 5.99 -28.82 11.06
N ARG A 346 5.61 -27.79 10.29
CA ARG A 346 4.64 -27.87 9.20
C ARG A 346 5.31 -27.69 7.84
N PRO A 347 4.75 -28.25 6.76
CA PRO A 347 5.13 -27.82 5.43
C PRO A 347 4.92 -26.30 5.32
N ALA A 348 5.87 -25.57 4.74
CA ALA A 348 5.88 -24.12 4.77
C ALA A 348 5.91 -23.51 3.37
N VAL A 349 5.34 -22.32 3.23
CA VAL A 349 5.48 -21.44 2.08
C VAL A 349 6.09 -20.14 2.54
N VAL A 350 7.25 -19.80 2.02
CA VAL A 350 7.86 -18.49 2.18
C VAL A 350 7.24 -17.56 1.14
N LEU A 351 6.32 -16.71 1.58
CA LEU A 351 5.54 -15.82 0.72
C LEU A 351 6.19 -14.43 0.73
N ILE A 352 6.79 -14.05 -0.40
CA ILE A 352 7.63 -12.87 -0.51
C ILE A 352 6.82 -11.74 -1.12
N HIS A 353 6.76 -10.61 -0.41
CA HIS A 353 6.05 -9.45 -0.89
C HIS A 353 6.76 -8.80 -2.10
N GLY A 354 5.95 -8.14 -2.94
CA GLY A 354 6.46 -7.28 -4.01
C GLY A 354 6.99 -5.95 -3.45
N GLY A 355 7.52 -5.11 -4.32
CA GLY A 355 8.25 -3.91 -3.91
C GLY A 355 9.60 -3.89 -4.63
N PRO A 356 10.74 -3.81 -3.95
CA PRO A 356 10.92 -4.24 -2.56
C PRO A 356 10.71 -3.13 -1.54
N ASN A 357 10.69 -1.87 -1.98
CA ASN A 357 10.72 -0.68 -1.12
C ASN A 357 9.34 -0.28 -0.59
N VAL A 358 8.63 -1.26 -0.02
CA VAL A 358 7.33 -1.12 0.62
C VAL A 358 7.30 -1.94 1.90
N ARG A 359 6.26 -1.75 2.71
CA ARG A 359 5.98 -2.64 3.82
C ARG A 359 5.22 -3.87 3.30
N GLY A 360 5.69 -5.07 3.62
CA GLY A 360 5.07 -6.32 3.20
C GLY A 360 4.01 -6.82 4.17
N GLY A 361 4.38 -6.95 5.45
CA GLY A 361 3.55 -7.60 6.46
C GLY A 361 2.79 -6.65 7.39
N HIS A 362 1.59 -7.10 7.78
CA HIS A 362 0.72 -6.47 8.77
C HIS A 362 -0.07 -7.55 9.53
N TRP A 363 -0.42 -7.29 10.79
CA TRP A 363 -1.31 -8.12 11.59
C TRP A 363 -2.77 -7.90 11.18
N VAL A 364 -3.17 -8.40 10.00
CA VAL A 364 -4.53 -8.33 9.45
C VAL A 364 -4.84 -9.58 8.62
N TRP A 365 -6.12 -9.83 8.34
CA TRP A 365 -6.51 -10.93 7.46
C TRP A 365 -5.96 -10.72 6.04
N ASN A 366 -5.04 -11.59 5.63
CA ASN A 366 -4.47 -11.62 4.29
C ASN A 366 -5.03 -12.81 3.50
N PRO A 367 -5.73 -12.59 2.35
CA PRO A 367 -6.34 -13.68 1.59
C PRO A 367 -5.34 -14.73 1.10
N GLN A 368 -4.12 -14.34 0.72
CA GLN A 368 -3.13 -15.25 0.16
C GLN A 368 -2.55 -16.14 1.25
N ALA A 369 -2.11 -15.55 2.36
CA ALA A 369 -1.61 -16.29 3.51
C ALA A 369 -2.69 -17.22 4.10
N GLN A 370 -3.93 -16.73 4.21
CA GLN A 370 -5.06 -17.54 4.70
C GLN A 370 -5.45 -18.67 3.74
N PHE A 371 -5.37 -18.44 2.43
CA PHE A 371 -5.57 -19.49 1.42
C PHE A 371 -4.56 -20.63 1.60
N LEU A 372 -3.28 -20.31 1.71
CA LEU A 372 -2.22 -21.30 1.93
C LEU A 372 -2.36 -21.99 3.29
N ALA A 373 -2.59 -21.23 4.36
CA ALA A 373 -2.73 -21.78 5.70
C ALA A 373 -3.95 -22.69 5.86
N SER A 374 -5.06 -22.40 5.18
CA SER A 374 -6.23 -23.30 5.15
C SER A 374 -5.95 -24.65 4.48
N ARG A 375 -4.84 -24.78 3.75
CA ARG A 375 -4.33 -26.05 3.17
C ARG A 375 -3.26 -26.72 4.01
N GLY A 376 -3.03 -26.21 5.23
CA GLY A 376 -2.12 -26.79 6.22
C GLY A 376 -0.68 -26.26 6.14
N TYR A 377 -0.41 -25.29 5.27
CA TYR A 377 0.92 -24.69 5.16
C TYR A 377 1.15 -23.63 6.23
N LEU A 378 2.32 -23.64 6.87
CA LEU A 378 2.84 -22.46 7.55
C LEU A 378 3.17 -21.39 6.50
N VAL A 379 2.82 -20.13 6.70
CA VAL A 379 3.22 -19.04 5.79
C VAL A 379 4.20 -18.12 6.51
N ILE A 380 5.35 -17.86 5.88
CA ILE A 380 6.43 -17.03 6.41
C ILE A 380 6.56 -15.80 5.50
N GLU A 381 6.32 -14.62 6.05
CA GLU A 381 6.34 -13.33 5.35
C GLU A 381 7.37 -12.42 6.02
N ALA A 382 8.62 -12.47 5.54
CA ALA A 382 9.72 -11.65 6.06
C ALA A 382 9.76 -10.28 5.37
N ASP A 383 9.85 -9.22 6.17
CA ASP A 383 10.15 -7.87 5.70
C ASP A 383 11.69 -7.72 5.65
N TYR A 384 12.31 -8.33 4.63
CA TYR A 384 13.76 -8.30 4.39
C TYR A 384 14.32 -6.86 4.33
N ARG A 385 15.65 -6.70 4.42
CA ARG A 385 16.28 -5.37 4.35
C ARG A 385 15.86 -4.65 3.07
N GLY A 386 15.54 -3.36 3.16
CA GLY A 386 14.95 -2.61 2.05
C GLY A 386 13.44 -2.40 2.12
N SER A 387 12.72 -3.20 2.91
CA SER A 387 11.32 -2.94 3.23
C SER A 387 11.18 -1.64 4.05
N THR A 388 10.07 -0.92 3.89
CA THR A 388 9.80 0.33 4.64
C THR A 388 8.99 0.06 5.89
N GLY A 389 9.02 0.96 6.87
CA GLY A 389 8.19 0.83 8.09
C GLY A 389 8.97 0.37 9.32
N TYR A 390 10.27 0.08 9.19
CA TYR A 390 11.11 -0.52 10.22
C TYR A 390 12.41 0.25 10.46
N GLY A 391 12.45 1.54 10.14
CA GLY A 391 13.59 2.42 10.36
C GLY A 391 14.39 2.65 9.08
N PHE A 392 15.03 3.82 8.99
CA PHE A 392 15.80 4.20 7.81
C PHE A 392 16.97 3.25 7.54
N LYS A 393 17.64 2.74 8.60
CA LYS A 393 18.71 1.74 8.47
C LYS A 393 18.26 0.46 7.82
N HIS A 394 17.09 -0.07 8.22
CA HIS A 394 16.52 -1.29 7.63
C HIS A 394 16.24 -1.07 6.14
N PHE A 395 15.65 0.08 5.80
CA PHE A 395 15.39 0.48 4.43
C PHE A 395 16.67 0.67 3.60
N GLN A 396 17.67 1.38 4.13
CA GLN A 396 18.93 1.66 3.45
C GLN A 396 19.78 0.41 3.24
N ALA A 397 19.73 -0.55 4.17
CA ALA A 397 20.46 -1.81 4.06
C ALA A 397 20.07 -2.65 2.83
N GLY A 398 18.92 -2.37 2.19
CA GLY A 398 18.52 -3.02 0.93
C GLY A 398 19.06 -2.38 -0.36
N TRP A 399 19.75 -1.25 -0.27
CA TRP A 399 20.21 -0.55 -1.48
C TRP A 399 21.27 -1.34 -2.23
N LYS A 400 21.02 -1.59 -3.52
CA LYS A 400 21.85 -2.42 -4.41
C LYS A 400 22.04 -3.86 -3.93
N GLN A 401 21.10 -4.38 -3.12
CA GLN A 401 21.19 -5.72 -2.53
C GLN A 401 20.27 -6.76 -3.18
N TRP A 402 19.68 -6.47 -4.33
CA TRP A 402 18.87 -7.46 -5.07
C TRP A 402 19.72 -8.71 -5.38
N GLY A 403 19.24 -9.88 -4.96
CA GLY A 403 19.93 -11.17 -5.12
C GLY A 403 21.13 -11.37 -4.18
N LEU A 404 21.54 -10.34 -3.43
CA LEU A 404 22.64 -10.37 -2.46
C LEU A 404 22.09 -10.57 -1.05
N ALA A 405 22.39 -9.66 -0.10
CA ALA A 405 22.02 -9.80 1.29
C ALA A 405 20.49 -9.77 1.52
N MET A 406 19.71 -9.14 0.64
CA MET A 406 18.24 -9.24 0.70
C MET A 406 17.75 -10.67 0.49
N GLN A 407 18.42 -11.43 -0.39
CA GLN A 407 18.08 -12.84 -0.60
C GLN A 407 18.50 -13.70 0.60
N ASP A 408 19.62 -13.33 1.23
CA ASP A 408 20.11 -14.01 2.43
C ASP A 408 19.12 -13.83 3.60
N ASP A 409 18.50 -12.66 3.76
CA ASP A 409 17.46 -12.44 4.78
C ASP A 409 16.27 -13.39 4.64
N ILE A 410 15.85 -13.69 3.40
CA ILE A 410 14.75 -14.61 3.11
C ILE A 410 15.14 -16.04 3.48
N ALA A 411 16.36 -16.46 3.15
CA ALA A 411 16.89 -17.76 3.56
C ALA A 411 17.04 -17.84 5.09
N ASP A 412 17.48 -16.76 5.74
CA ASP A 412 17.65 -16.70 7.20
C ASP A 412 16.31 -16.73 7.93
N ALA A 413 15.26 -16.08 7.40
CA ALA A 413 13.90 -16.18 7.94
C ALA A 413 13.38 -17.63 7.88
N THR A 414 13.65 -18.31 6.78
CA THR A 414 13.30 -19.72 6.58
C THR A 414 14.02 -20.61 7.60
N ASN A 415 15.34 -20.45 7.72
CA ASN A 415 16.16 -21.20 8.68
C ASN A 415 15.78 -20.90 10.13
N TRP A 416 15.43 -19.66 10.44
CA TRP A 416 14.90 -19.28 11.75
C TRP A 416 13.59 -20.02 12.06
N ALA A 417 12.65 -20.09 11.11
CA ALA A 417 11.40 -20.82 11.29
C ALA A 417 11.62 -22.34 11.47
N ILE A 418 12.59 -22.93 10.75
CA ILE A 418 13.03 -24.31 10.97
C ILE A 418 13.58 -24.49 12.38
N ALA A 419 14.50 -23.61 12.81
CA ALA A 419 15.14 -23.68 14.12
C ALA A 419 14.14 -23.49 15.28
N LYS A 420 13.07 -22.72 15.08
CA LYS A 420 11.95 -22.59 16.02
C LYS A 420 11.02 -23.82 16.06
N GLY A 421 11.21 -24.77 15.14
CA GLY A 421 10.33 -25.94 15.01
C GLY A 421 8.98 -25.61 14.37
N PHE A 422 8.86 -24.46 13.69
CA PHE A 422 7.63 -24.07 12.99
C PHE A 422 7.55 -24.73 11.61
N ALA A 423 8.67 -24.74 10.88
CA ALA A 423 8.74 -25.23 9.50
C ALA A 423 9.47 -26.58 9.40
N ASP A 424 8.89 -27.49 8.63
CA ASP A 424 9.52 -28.75 8.24
C ASP A 424 10.56 -28.48 7.15
N LYS A 425 11.84 -28.68 7.47
CA LYS A 425 12.97 -28.41 6.58
C LYS A 425 12.93 -29.14 5.24
N ASN A 426 12.18 -30.23 5.11
CA ASN A 426 12.12 -31.03 3.88
C ASN A 426 10.93 -30.65 2.97
N ARG A 427 10.05 -29.76 3.46
CA ARG A 427 8.81 -29.36 2.80
C ARG A 427 8.66 -27.85 2.87
N ILE A 428 9.51 -27.14 2.14
CA ILE A 428 9.47 -25.68 2.04
C ILE A 428 9.37 -25.27 0.57
N ALA A 429 8.34 -24.49 0.26
CA ALA A 429 8.17 -23.83 -1.01
C ALA A 429 8.43 -22.33 -0.84
N ILE A 430 8.72 -21.66 -1.95
CA ILE A 430 8.96 -20.22 -2.01
C ILE A 430 8.07 -19.62 -3.10
N GLY A 431 7.45 -18.46 -2.86
CA GLY A 431 6.65 -17.82 -3.89
C GLY A 431 6.38 -16.35 -3.63
N GLY A 432 6.05 -15.61 -4.70
CA GLY A 432 5.81 -14.18 -4.59
C GLY A 432 5.54 -13.48 -5.92
N ALA A 433 5.15 -12.21 -5.83
CA ALA A 433 4.82 -11.37 -6.98
C ALA A 433 5.91 -10.32 -7.24
N SER A 434 6.11 -9.89 -8.49
CA SER A 434 6.95 -8.71 -8.78
C SER A 434 8.40 -8.90 -8.29
N TYR A 435 8.91 -8.05 -7.41
CA TYR A 435 10.17 -8.34 -6.69
C TYR A 435 10.13 -9.67 -5.93
N GLY A 436 9.01 -10.02 -5.30
CA GLY A 436 8.85 -11.32 -4.64
C GLY A 436 8.95 -12.48 -5.62
N GLY A 437 8.57 -12.28 -6.89
CA GLY A 437 8.78 -13.27 -7.95
C GLY A 437 10.26 -13.37 -8.35
N TYR A 438 10.96 -12.24 -8.45
CA TYR A 438 12.42 -12.21 -8.59
C TYR A 438 13.14 -12.96 -7.46
N ALA A 439 12.76 -12.67 -6.22
CA ALA A 439 13.35 -13.27 -5.02
C ALA A 439 13.00 -14.75 -4.88
N THR A 440 11.85 -15.18 -5.41
CA THR A 440 11.49 -16.59 -5.55
C THR A 440 12.48 -17.31 -6.46
N LEU A 441 12.72 -16.77 -7.66
CA LEU A 441 13.67 -17.33 -8.61
C LEU A 441 15.10 -17.35 -8.05
N MET A 442 15.54 -16.23 -7.45
CA MET A 442 16.87 -16.14 -6.83
C MET A 442 17.01 -17.06 -5.62
N GLY A 443 15.94 -17.32 -4.87
CA GLY A 443 15.93 -18.29 -3.78
C GLY A 443 16.16 -19.72 -4.28
N LEU A 444 15.47 -20.12 -5.35
CA LEU A 444 15.69 -21.42 -5.99
C LEU A 444 17.12 -21.56 -6.54
N ILE A 445 17.70 -20.48 -7.07
CA ILE A 445 19.06 -20.46 -7.62
C ILE A 445 20.12 -20.52 -6.52
N LYS A 446 20.03 -19.67 -5.48
CA LYS A 446 21.07 -19.54 -4.44
C LYS A 446 20.94 -20.57 -3.33
N ASN A 447 19.74 -21.05 -3.04
CA ASN A 447 19.46 -21.96 -1.94
C ASN A 447 18.67 -23.20 -2.42
N PRO A 448 19.19 -23.96 -3.41
CA PRO A 448 18.40 -24.98 -4.06
C PRO A 448 17.98 -26.13 -3.13
N GLU A 449 18.80 -26.41 -2.11
CA GLU A 449 18.52 -27.43 -1.08
C GLU A 449 17.49 -26.99 -0.04
N LEU A 450 17.25 -25.67 0.09
CA LEU A 450 16.32 -25.13 1.07
C LEU A 450 14.88 -25.14 0.56
N PHE A 451 14.70 -24.99 -0.76
CA PHE A 451 13.39 -24.83 -1.38
C PHE A 451 13.12 -25.97 -2.36
N ARG A 452 12.06 -26.71 -2.07
CA ARG A 452 11.66 -27.90 -2.84
C ARG A 452 10.99 -27.55 -4.17
N CYS A 453 10.27 -26.44 -4.21
CA CYS A 453 9.64 -25.91 -5.41
C CYS A 453 9.35 -24.41 -5.24
N GLY A 454 9.03 -23.72 -6.33
CA GLY A 454 8.59 -22.33 -6.25
C GLY A 454 7.49 -21.95 -7.22
N PHE A 455 6.75 -20.90 -6.89
CA PHE A 455 5.74 -20.32 -7.78
C PHE A 455 5.87 -18.80 -7.75
N GLU A 456 5.93 -18.18 -8.92
CA GLU A 456 6.05 -16.74 -9.04
C GLU A 456 5.03 -16.19 -10.03
N TRP A 457 4.65 -14.93 -9.81
CA TRP A 457 3.91 -14.20 -10.81
C TRP A 457 4.37 -12.77 -11.02
N ALA A 458 4.31 -12.31 -12.28
CA ALA A 458 4.77 -11.01 -12.70
C ALA A 458 6.20 -10.71 -12.20
N GLY A 459 7.06 -11.74 -12.11
CA GLY A 459 8.39 -11.66 -11.52
C GLY A 459 9.41 -10.96 -12.42
N VAL A 460 10.27 -10.13 -11.83
CA VAL A 460 11.43 -9.59 -12.55
C VAL A 460 12.41 -10.73 -12.79
N THR A 461 12.73 -11.05 -14.04
CA THR A 461 13.66 -12.14 -14.39
C THR A 461 15.04 -11.68 -14.83
N ASP A 462 15.18 -10.43 -15.24
CA ASP A 462 16.46 -9.81 -15.59
C ASP A 462 16.40 -8.35 -15.17
N ILE A 463 17.34 -7.93 -14.32
CA ILE A 463 17.42 -6.57 -13.80
C ILE A 463 17.64 -5.56 -14.95
N ASP A 464 18.38 -5.93 -16.00
CA ASP A 464 18.61 -5.06 -17.16
C ASP A 464 17.32 -4.71 -17.91
N LEU A 465 16.33 -5.60 -17.90
CA LEU A 465 15.03 -5.35 -18.56
C LEU A 465 14.23 -4.24 -17.86
N ARG A 466 14.50 -3.96 -16.58
CA ARG A 466 13.91 -2.81 -15.88
C ARG A 466 14.38 -1.46 -16.42
N PHE A 467 15.54 -1.42 -17.08
CA PHE A 467 16.09 -0.22 -17.71
C PHE A 467 15.89 -0.19 -19.23
N SER A 468 16.02 -1.34 -19.89
CA SER A 468 16.03 -1.42 -21.36
C SER A 468 14.65 -1.49 -21.99
N VAL A 469 13.61 -1.90 -21.26
CA VAL A 469 12.24 -1.95 -21.79
C VAL A 469 11.59 -0.55 -21.75
N THR A 470 11.57 0.10 -22.90
CA THR A 470 11.16 1.52 -23.06
C THR A 470 9.65 1.76 -23.00
N TRP A 471 8.81 0.73 -23.15
CA TRP A 471 7.34 0.84 -23.05
C TRP A 471 6.80 0.49 -21.66
N SER A 472 7.68 0.26 -20.68
CA SER A 472 7.29 0.05 -19.29
C SER A 472 6.62 1.30 -18.69
N ASP A 473 6.10 1.19 -17.48
CA ASP A 473 5.54 2.31 -16.72
C ASP A 473 6.59 3.05 -15.86
N ALA A 474 7.89 2.73 -16.04
CA ALA A 474 8.97 3.42 -15.34
C ALA A 474 9.17 4.84 -15.91
N SER A 475 8.99 5.85 -15.06
CA SER A 475 9.23 7.23 -15.45
C SER A 475 10.71 7.57 -15.55
N ASP A 476 11.05 8.66 -16.22
CA ASP A 476 12.42 9.18 -16.31
C ASP A 476 13.06 9.37 -14.93
N ARG A 477 12.31 9.92 -13.97
CA ARG A 477 12.73 10.02 -12.54
C ARG A 477 13.10 8.66 -11.94
N ILE A 478 12.29 7.62 -12.20
CA ILE A 478 12.52 6.27 -11.68
C ILE A 478 13.79 5.67 -12.29
N LEU A 479 13.97 5.82 -13.60
CA LEU A 479 15.12 5.28 -14.36
C LEU A 479 16.43 6.00 -14.04
N ARG A 480 16.39 7.32 -13.80
CA ARG A 480 17.59 8.13 -13.53
C ARG A 480 18.00 8.10 -12.07
N TYR A 481 17.06 8.01 -11.13
CA TYR A 481 17.36 8.17 -9.71
C TYR A 481 16.97 6.94 -8.89
N ASP A 482 15.68 6.56 -8.87
CA ASP A 482 15.20 5.53 -7.94
C ASP A 482 15.87 4.17 -8.18
N LEU A 483 15.83 3.64 -9.41
CA LEU A 483 16.44 2.34 -9.69
C LEU A 483 17.96 2.38 -9.55
N ARG A 484 18.62 3.46 -9.95
CA ARG A 484 20.09 3.57 -9.84
C ARG A 484 20.58 3.60 -8.39
N THR A 485 19.82 4.25 -7.52
CA THR A 485 20.10 4.28 -6.08
C THR A 485 19.77 2.95 -5.42
N LEU A 486 18.59 2.40 -5.68
CA LEU A 486 18.03 1.28 -4.91
C LEU A 486 18.42 -0.10 -5.44
N MET A 487 18.63 -0.25 -6.76
CA MET A 487 18.87 -1.53 -7.44
C MET A 487 20.29 -1.62 -7.99
N GLY A 488 20.83 -0.50 -8.49
CA GLY A 488 22.16 -0.38 -9.08
C GLY A 488 22.14 0.32 -10.44
N ASP A 489 23.30 0.71 -10.92
CA ASP A 489 23.49 1.34 -12.21
C ASP A 489 23.86 0.28 -13.27
N PRO A 490 23.14 0.17 -14.41
CA PRO A 490 23.36 -0.88 -15.38
C PRO A 490 24.77 -0.87 -16.01
N GLU A 491 25.46 0.26 -16.02
CA GLU A 491 26.84 0.35 -16.52
C GLU A 491 27.85 0.09 -15.40
N LYS A 492 27.69 0.75 -14.24
CA LYS A 492 28.69 0.67 -13.16
C LYS A 492 28.60 -0.62 -12.36
N ASP A 493 27.38 -1.15 -12.21
CA ASP A 493 27.07 -2.35 -11.43
C ASP A 493 26.72 -3.55 -12.36
N ALA A 494 27.15 -3.51 -13.63
CA ALA A 494 26.86 -4.55 -14.63
C ALA A 494 27.22 -5.98 -14.15
N ALA A 495 28.34 -6.13 -13.45
CA ALA A 495 28.77 -7.41 -12.89
C ALA A 495 27.79 -7.94 -11.82
N GLN A 496 27.25 -7.06 -10.97
CA GLN A 496 26.19 -7.41 -10.03
C GLN A 496 24.96 -7.89 -10.79
N PHE A 497 24.52 -7.17 -11.82
CA PHE A 497 23.33 -7.53 -12.59
C PHE A 497 23.48 -8.89 -13.28
N GLN A 498 24.64 -9.16 -13.89
CA GLN A 498 24.92 -10.49 -14.45
C GLN A 498 24.88 -11.60 -13.39
N ALA A 499 25.41 -11.33 -12.19
CA ALA A 499 25.44 -12.30 -11.10
C ALA A 499 24.11 -12.45 -10.34
N THR A 500 23.12 -11.58 -10.59
CA THR A 500 21.88 -11.53 -9.82
C THR A 500 20.61 -11.46 -10.68
N SER A 501 20.71 -11.64 -11.99
CA SER A 501 19.56 -11.78 -12.90
C SER A 501 19.19 -13.25 -13.10
N PRO A 502 18.00 -13.72 -12.67
CA PRO A 502 17.55 -15.10 -12.87
C PRO A 502 17.67 -15.63 -14.30
N LEU A 503 17.40 -14.80 -15.31
CA LEU A 503 17.53 -15.14 -16.72
C LEU A 503 18.96 -15.53 -17.10
N ARG A 504 19.97 -14.88 -16.49
CA ARG A 504 21.40 -15.18 -16.72
C ARG A 504 21.83 -16.45 -15.99
N LEU A 505 21.11 -16.79 -14.92
CA LEU A 505 21.37 -17.92 -14.04
C LEU A 505 20.41 -19.09 -14.30
N HIS A 506 19.65 -19.07 -15.39
CA HIS A 506 18.53 -19.98 -15.65
C HIS A 506 18.89 -21.46 -15.53
N LYS A 507 20.15 -21.85 -15.78
CA LYS A 507 20.65 -23.23 -15.63
C LYS A 507 20.60 -23.78 -14.20
N HIS A 508 20.50 -22.89 -13.21
CA HIS A 508 20.39 -23.27 -11.79
C HIS A 508 18.95 -23.48 -11.33
N LEU A 509 17.95 -23.16 -12.16
CA LEU A 509 16.54 -23.40 -11.86
C LEU A 509 16.17 -24.84 -12.25
N THR A 510 16.42 -25.79 -11.35
CA THR A 510 16.21 -27.23 -11.59
C THR A 510 14.99 -27.81 -10.86
N GLN A 511 14.47 -27.09 -9.87
CA GLN A 511 13.29 -27.47 -9.10
C GLN A 511 12.01 -27.27 -9.91
N PRO A 512 10.88 -27.91 -9.53
CA PRO A 512 9.57 -27.57 -10.03
C PRO A 512 9.27 -26.08 -9.84
N LEU A 513 8.75 -25.45 -10.91
CA LEU A 513 8.55 -24.00 -10.97
C LEU A 513 7.26 -23.65 -11.71
N LEU A 514 6.37 -22.88 -11.08
CA LEU A 514 5.16 -22.34 -11.72
C LEU A 514 5.33 -20.84 -12.01
N LEU A 515 5.17 -20.46 -13.27
CA LEU A 515 5.33 -19.08 -13.78
C LEU A 515 3.97 -18.51 -14.21
N GLY A 516 3.60 -17.33 -13.72
CA GLY A 516 2.37 -16.62 -14.08
C GLY A 516 2.60 -15.18 -14.55
N TYR A 517 2.09 -14.78 -15.72
CA TYR A 517 2.26 -13.41 -16.22
C TYR A 517 0.99 -12.81 -16.81
N GLY A 518 0.80 -11.49 -16.62
CA GLY A 518 -0.20 -10.74 -17.38
C GLY A 518 0.39 -10.27 -18.70
N ALA A 519 -0.30 -10.49 -19.82
CA ALA A 519 0.24 -10.14 -21.13
C ALA A 519 0.33 -8.61 -21.35
N SER A 520 -0.45 -7.85 -20.59
CA SER A 520 -0.48 -6.38 -20.67
C SER A 520 0.25 -5.71 -19.49
N ASP A 521 1.06 -6.45 -18.75
CA ASP A 521 1.87 -5.90 -17.67
C ASP A 521 2.85 -4.85 -18.21
N ARG A 522 2.79 -3.62 -17.68
CA ARG A 522 3.75 -2.55 -18.01
C ARG A 522 4.78 -2.32 -16.91
N ARG A 523 4.57 -2.88 -15.72
CA ARG A 523 5.51 -2.81 -14.60
C ARG A 523 6.59 -3.87 -14.75
N VAL A 524 6.21 -5.10 -15.03
CA VAL A 524 7.12 -6.20 -15.37
C VAL A 524 6.66 -6.79 -16.70
N PRO A 525 7.05 -6.19 -17.83
CA PRO A 525 6.54 -6.58 -19.12
C PRO A 525 6.77 -8.06 -19.44
N LEU A 526 5.82 -8.67 -20.17
CA LEU A 526 5.77 -10.11 -20.46
C LEU A 526 7.10 -10.70 -20.97
N VAL A 527 7.94 -9.89 -21.61
CA VAL A 527 9.29 -10.27 -22.06
C VAL A 527 10.19 -10.80 -20.93
N HIS A 528 9.97 -10.39 -19.68
CA HIS A 528 10.64 -10.99 -18.52
C HIS A 528 10.31 -12.49 -18.44
N GLY A 529 9.02 -12.81 -18.41
CA GLY A 529 8.54 -14.18 -18.26
C GLY A 529 8.83 -15.05 -19.48
N THR A 530 8.57 -14.55 -20.71
CA THR A 530 8.75 -15.35 -21.93
C THR A 530 10.21 -15.71 -22.17
N LYS A 531 11.15 -14.77 -21.99
CA LYS A 531 12.59 -15.07 -22.12
C LYS A 531 13.06 -16.11 -21.11
N LEU A 532 12.65 -15.98 -19.85
CA LEU A 532 13.04 -16.96 -18.83
C LEU A 532 12.43 -18.33 -19.12
N ARG A 533 11.12 -18.39 -19.41
CA ARG A 533 10.41 -19.60 -19.80
C ARG A 533 11.15 -20.35 -20.91
N ASP A 534 11.47 -19.63 -22.00
CA ASP A 534 12.10 -20.22 -23.17
C ASP A 534 13.50 -20.78 -22.87
N GLU A 535 14.23 -20.19 -21.92
CA GLU A 535 15.56 -20.68 -21.52
C GLU A 535 15.52 -21.78 -20.47
N VAL A 536 14.58 -21.75 -19.52
CA VAL A 536 14.48 -22.74 -18.44
C VAL A 536 13.86 -24.05 -18.93
N MET A 537 12.85 -23.99 -19.81
CA MET A 537 12.20 -25.18 -20.36
C MET A 537 13.10 -26.00 -21.31
N LYS A 538 14.28 -25.48 -21.69
CA LYS A 538 15.28 -26.25 -22.44
C LYS A 538 15.96 -27.33 -21.59
N HIS A 539 15.92 -27.21 -20.26
CA HIS A 539 16.66 -28.11 -19.37
C HIS A 539 15.89 -28.54 -18.12
N ASN A 540 14.76 -27.90 -17.80
CA ASN A 540 13.90 -28.26 -16.68
C ASN A 540 12.47 -28.55 -17.16
N ASP A 541 12.12 -29.84 -17.21
CA ASP A 541 10.81 -30.34 -17.65
C ASP A 541 9.70 -30.17 -16.59
N HIS A 542 10.02 -29.64 -15.41
CA HIS A 542 9.09 -29.42 -14.30
C HIS A 542 8.54 -27.98 -14.24
N VAL A 543 8.76 -27.19 -15.29
CA VAL A 543 8.28 -25.82 -15.38
C VAL A 543 6.86 -25.77 -15.94
N GLU A 544 5.97 -25.13 -15.19
CA GLU A 544 4.60 -24.82 -15.62
C GLU A 544 4.48 -23.33 -15.93
N TRP A 545 3.73 -22.98 -16.98
CA TRP A 545 3.55 -21.60 -17.43
C TRP A 545 2.08 -21.28 -17.65
N VAL A 546 1.67 -20.08 -17.24
CA VAL A 546 0.41 -19.48 -17.64
C VAL A 546 0.60 -17.98 -17.91
N ALA A 547 -0.01 -17.50 -18.99
CA ALA A 547 -0.14 -16.08 -19.26
C ALA A 547 -1.62 -15.73 -19.47
N TYR A 548 -2.06 -14.61 -18.91
CA TYR A 548 -3.43 -14.13 -19.04
C TYR A 548 -3.46 -12.88 -19.92
N ASP A 549 -4.12 -12.96 -21.08
CA ASP A 549 -4.09 -11.92 -22.11
C ASP A 549 -4.63 -10.56 -21.63
N LEU A 550 -5.69 -10.60 -20.82
CA LEU A 550 -6.40 -9.41 -20.32
C LEU A 550 -6.00 -9.05 -18.88
N GLU A 551 -4.81 -9.42 -18.45
CA GLU A 551 -4.27 -9.09 -17.13
C GLU A 551 -2.98 -8.27 -17.25
N GLY A 552 -2.71 -7.48 -16.21
CA GLY A 552 -1.55 -6.60 -16.07
C GLY A 552 -0.61 -7.09 -14.99
N HIS A 553 -0.21 -6.19 -14.08
CA HIS A 553 0.67 -6.52 -12.95
C HIS A 553 -0.06 -7.21 -11.78
N GLY A 554 -0.86 -8.23 -12.08
CA GLY A 554 -1.73 -8.95 -11.13
C GLY A 554 -3.04 -9.39 -11.78
N TRP A 555 -3.90 -10.07 -11.00
CA TRP A 555 -5.13 -10.71 -11.49
C TRP A 555 -6.38 -9.95 -11.04
N ALA A 556 -6.91 -9.10 -11.90
CA ALA A 556 -8.12 -8.33 -11.63
C ALA A 556 -9.40 -9.12 -11.94
N LEU A 557 -9.39 -9.98 -12.96
CA LEU A 557 -10.55 -10.79 -13.29
C LEU A 557 -10.67 -11.96 -12.32
N THR A 558 -11.83 -12.08 -11.65
CA THR A 558 -12.12 -13.15 -10.69
C THR A 558 -11.82 -14.54 -11.23
N LYS A 559 -12.14 -14.81 -12.51
CA LYS A 559 -11.87 -16.10 -13.16
C LYS A 559 -10.37 -16.44 -13.22
N ASN A 560 -9.51 -15.44 -13.50
CA ASN A 560 -8.07 -15.63 -13.62
C ASN A 560 -7.44 -15.74 -12.23
N ASN A 561 -7.94 -14.96 -11.26
CA ASN A 561 -7.54 -15.08 -9.86
C ASN A 561 -7.82 -16.50 -9.32
N ILE A 562 -9.02 -17.04 -9.59
CA ILE A 562 -9.38 -18.41 -9.22
C ILE A 562 -8.49 -19.44 -9.94
N ASP A 563 -8.28 -19.31 -11.25
CA ASP A 563 -7.43 -20.23 -12.02
C ASP A 563 -5.99 -20.25 -11.48
N TRP A 564 -5.39 -19.07 -11.25
CA TRP A 564 -4.04 -18.96 -10.69
C TRP A 564 -3.91 -19.67 -9.35
N TRP A 565 -4.77 -19.35 -8.37
CA TRP A 565 -4.68 -19.96 -7.04
C TRP A 565 -5.03 -21.45 -7.05
N THR A 566 -5.86 -21.90 -7.98
CA THR A 566 -6.11 -23.34 -8.22
C THR A 566 -4.86 -24.06 -8.75
N ARG A 567 -4.11 -23.43 -9.65
CA ARG A 567 -2.83 -23.96 -10.15
C ARG A 567 -1.80 -24.02 -9.03
N VAL A 568 -1.68 -22.94 -8.24
CA VAL A 568 -0.78 -22.90 -7.07
C VAL A 568 -1.10 -24.02 -6.09
N GLU A 569 -2.37 -24.22 -5.73
CA GLU A 569 -2.80 -25.31 -4.84
C GLU A 569 -2.37 -26.69 -5.36
N LYS A 570 -2.70 -27.01 -6.62
CA LYS A 570 -2.32 -28.29 -7.24
C LYS A 570 -0.81 -28.46 -7.38
N PHE A 571 -0.11 -27.37 -7.68
CA PHE A 571 1.34 -27.35 -7.77
C PHE A 571 2.01 -27.65 -6.44
N LEU A 572 1.56 -27.00 -5.36
CA LEU A 572 2.06 -27.27 -4.01
C LEU A 572 1.70 -28.68 -3.56
N GLU A 573 0.47 -29.15 -3.78
CA GLU A 573 0.05 -30.50 -3.40
C GLU A 573 0.96 -31.58 -4.03
N ARG A 574 1.26 -31.48 -5.33
CA ARG A 574 2.14 -32.42 -6.03
C ARG A 574 3.58 -32.40 -5.52
N ASN A 575 4.11 -31.20 -5.26
CA ASN A 575 5.54 -31.03 -5.01
C ASN A 575 5.91 -31.04 -3.52
N MET A 576 4.94 -30.84 -2.61
CA MET A 576 5.18 -30.66 -1.17
C MET A 576 4.60 -31.78 -0.31
N GLN A 577 4.15 -32.88 -0.95
CA GLN A 577 3.48 -34.08 -0.39
C GLN A 577 3.26 -34.07 1.14
N ARG A 578 1.97 -34.07 1.50
CA ARG A 578 1.47 -34.13 2.89
C ARG A 578 1.95 -35.34 3.66
#